data_AF-A0A226QKD6-F1
#
_entry.id   AF-A0A226QKD6-F1
#
_cell.length_a   1.000
_cell.length_b   1.000
_cell.length_c   1.000
_cell.angle_alpha   90.00
_cell.angle_beta   90.00
_cell.angle_gamma   90.00
#
_symmetry.space_group_name_H-M   'P 1'
#
loop_
_entity.id
_entity.type
_entity.pdbx_description
1 polymer ?
#
loop_
_entity_poly.entity_id
_entity_poly.type
_entity_poly.pdbx_seq_one_letter_code
_entity_poly.pdbx_strand_id
1 'polypeptide(L)'
;MKVNHINYFTKDLKVYCKLLDRVVCFDEEHTSNFCNSCDMFAGSAQGRGVECIWEDNREDIGNPHIVYNPEHEFMSLHENRVLAIEKSSNHSKITGDFAEHTVLYFLSKYGYECARVDHTGIDLIAKKKNSNEQMLGISVKGKSRRPGRETSTITIDESHVTKVKQACEHFNCLPYFAFVVDAGKEINIFIVSLDKILKMFPPKRKSISWSLTPKNIQKYEQDSEILMIRLNYQFMRLWS
;
A
#
# COMPACT_ATOMS: atom_id res chain seq x y z
N MET A 1 8.22 26.89 -9.51
CA MET A 1 7.85 28.34 -9.49
C MET A 1 8.22 28.90 -8.12
N LYS A 2 8.65 30.18 -7.98
CA LYS A 2 8.81 30.78 -6.65
C LYS A 2 7.44 31.05 -6.03
N VAL A 3 7.15 30.40 -4.90
CA VAL A 3 5.88 30.50 -4.18
C VAL A 3 6.14 31.10 -2.80
N ASN A 4 5.27 32.00 -2.33
CA ASN A 4 5.31 32.47 -0.95
C ASN A 4 4.49 31.51 -0.07
N HIS A 5 5.14 30.86 0.89
CA HIS A 5 4.52 29.97 1.85
C HIS A 5 4.33 30.69 3.19
N ILE A 6 3.08 30.84 3.60
CA ILE A 6 2.70 31.39 4.90
C ILE A 6 2.44 30.23 5.86
N ASN A 7 3.39 29.96 6.73
CA ASN A 7 3.35 28.87 7.71
C ASN A 7 2.86 29.41 9.06
N TYR A 8 1.59 29.19 9.39
CA TYR A 8 1.02 29.59 10.67
C TYR A 8 1.49 28.67 11.80
N PHE A 9 1.70 29.25 12.98
CA PHE A 9 2.03 28.50 14.17
C PHE A 9 0.89 27.56 14.59
N THR A 10 1.24 26.34 14.96
CA THR A 10 0.34 25.50 15.77
C THR A 10 0.26 26.04 17.21
N LYS A 11 -0.59 25.44 18.04
CA LYS A 11 -0.67 25.74 19.48
C LYS A 11 0.66 25.54 20.21
N ASP A 12 1.52 24.65 19.70
CA ASP A 12 2.83 24.32 20.26
C ASP A 12 3.97 25.07 19.54
N LEU A 13 3.66 26.18 18.87
CA LEU A 13 4.62 26.99 18.10
C LEU A 13 5.36 26.21 17.00
N LYS A 14 4.73 25.17 16.43
CA LYS A 14 5.36 24.40 15.35
C LYS A 14 5.10 25.00 13.98
N VAL A 15 6.11 24.95 13.12
CA VAL A 15 6.03 25.28 11.69
C VAL A 15 6.82 24.27 10.86
N TYR A 16 6.53 24.21 9.56
CA TYR A 16 7.37 23.48 8.62
C TYR A 16 8.54 24.37 8.19
N CYS A 17 9.76 23.88 8.33
CA CYS A 17 10.97 24.57 7.91
C CYS A 17 11.53 23.90 6.65
N LYS A 18 11.47 24.61 5.51
CA LYS A 18 12.00 24.09 4.23
C LYS A 18 13.52 23.93 4.25
N LEU A 19 14.23 24.80 4.96
CA LEU A 19 15.71 24.75 5.07
C LEU A 19 16.18 23.46 5.74
N LEU A 20 15.53 23.07 6.85
CA LEU A 20 15.87 21.86 7.60
C LEU A 20 15.05 20.63 7.16
N ASP A 21 14.14 20.80 6.21
CA ASP A 21 13.28 19.77 5.65
C ASP A 21 12.53 18.97 6.74
N ARG A 22 11.96 19.67 7.74
CA ARG A 22 11.24 19.06 8.87
C ARG A 22 10.32 20.05 9.57
N VAL A 23 9.40 19.52 10.39
CA VAL A 23 8.64 20.32 11.36
C VAL A 23 9.53 20.67 12.56
N VAL A 24 9.52 21.94 12.95
CA VAL A 24 10.36 22.49 14.01
C VAL A 24 9.52 23.28 15.01
N CYS A 25 10.02 23.43 16.23
CA CYS A 25 9.56 24.46 17.15
C CYS A 25 10.15 25.80 16.70
N PHE A 26 9.32 26.82 16.55
CA PHE A 26 9.75 28.16 16.16
C PHE A 26 9.98 29.02 17.40
N ASP A 27 11.16 28.89 17.99
CA ASP A 27 11.61 29.68 19.14
C ASP A 27 12.72 30.67 18.75
N GLU A 28 13.20 31.45 19.72
CA GLU A 28 14.27 32.43 19.52
C GLU A 28 15.57 31.78 19.05
N GLU A 29 15.85 30.55 19.51
CA GLU A 29 17.01 29.79 19.09
C GLU A 29 16.90 29.41 17.61
N HIS A 30 15.75 28.90 17.18
CA HIS A 30 15.51 28.56 15.78
C HIS A 30 15.62 29.79 14.88
N THR A 31 15.04 30.91 15.32
CA THR A 31 15.07 32.18 14.58
C THR A 31 16.50 32.68 14.41
N SER A 32 17.27 32.69 15.50
CA SER A 32 18.66 33.18 15.52
C SER A 32 19.62 32.31 14.73
N ASN A 33 19.46 30.99 14.84
CA ASN A 33 20.40 30.03 14.25
C ASN A 33 20.07 29.67 12.80
N PHE A 34 18.81 29.80 12.37
CA PHE A 34 18.40 29.36 11.03
C PHE A 34 17.73 30.47 10.23
N CYS A 35 16.68 31.12 10.75
CA CYS A 35 15.88 32.05 9.94
C CYS A 35 16.64 33.32 9.54
N ASN A 36 17.43 33.90 10.44
CA ASN A 36 18.17 35.15 10.19
C ASN A 36 19.18 35.04 9.03
N SER A 37 19.64 33.83 8.72
CA SER A 37 20.58 33.55 7.63
C SER A 37 19.96 32.71 6.50
N CYS A 38 18.64 32.52 6.51
CA CYS A 38 17.96 31.69 5.52
C CYS A 38 17.55 32.52 4.31
N ASP A 39 18.07 32.19 3.12
CA ASP A 39 17.72 32.87 1.86
C ASP A 39 16.24 32.77 1.47
N MET A 40 15.51 31.81 2.07
CA MET A 40 14.08 31.63 1.85
C MET A 40 13.24 32.46 2.81
N PHE A 41 13.78 32.95 3.93
CA PHE A 41 12.99 33.68 4.93
C PHE A 41 12.55 35.05 4.38
N ALA A 42 11.25 35.33 4.46
CA ALA A 42 10.62 36.51 3.87
C ALA A 42 9.84 37.36 4.88
N GLY A 43 9.62 36.87 6.11
CA GLY A 43 8.92 37.63 7.14
C GLY A 43 8.27 36.75 8.21
N SER A 44 7.50 37.38 9.10
CA SER A 44 6.88 36.75 10.27
C SER A 44 5.36 36.64 10.20
N ALA A 45 4.74 36.78 9.03
CA ALA A 45 3.28 36.70 8.86
C ALA A 45 2.51 37.52 9.91
N GLN A 46 2.96 38.75 10.18
CA GLN A 46 2.42 39.64 11.23
C GLN A 46 2.48 39.04 12.65
N GLY A 47 3.52 38.26 12.95
CA GLY A 47 3.74 37.60 14.24
C GLY A 47 2.92 36.32 14.45
N ARG A 48 2.15 35.87 13.46
CA ARG A 48 1.30 34.67 13.56
C ARG A 48 1.94 33.42 12.95
N GLY A 49 3.10 33.56 12.34
CA GLY A 49 3.77 32.48 11.64
C GLY A 49 5.07 32.92 11.00
N VAL A 50 5.43 32.25 9.90
CA VAL A 50 6.64 32.50 9.13
C VAL A 50 6.30 32.54 7.66
N GLU A 51 6.81 33.55 6.96
CA GLU A 51 6.73 33.65 5.51
C GLU A 51 8.06 33.20 4.92
N CYS A 52 8.00 32.28 3.97
CA CYS A 52 9.15 31.73 3.31
C CYS A 52 8.90 31.60 1.80
N ILE A 53 9.86 32.00 0.98
CA ILE A 53 9.78 31.94 -0.48
C ILE A 53 10.78 30.92 -1.01
N TRP A 54 10.30 29.90 -1.73
CA TRP A 54 11.16 28.91 -2.37
C TRP A 54 10.59 28.43 -3.70
N GLU A 55 11.40 27.68 -4.45
CA GLU A 55 10.96 27.01 -5.67
C GLU A 55 10.12 25.78 -5.33
N ASP A 56 8.80 25.90 -5.49
CA ASP A 56 7.86 24.80 -5.35
C ASP A 56 7.44 24.28 -6.73
N ASN A 57 7.51 22.96 -6.91
CA ASN A 57 7.28 22.27 -8.18
C ASN A 57 5.89 21.62 -8.25
N ARG A 58 5.04 21.80 -7.24
CA ARG A 58 3.64 21.36 -7.28
C ARG A 58 2.86 22.21 -8.30
N GLU A 59 2.13 21.56 -9.21
CA GLU A 59 1.43 22.23 -10.32
C GLU A 59 0.20 23.05 -9.85
N ASP A 60 -0.50 22.59 -8.80
CA ASP A 60 -1.76 23.19 -8.31
C ASP A 60 -1.60 23.94 -6.98
N ILE A 61 -0.44 24.54 -6.71
CA ILE A 61 -0.19 25.27 -5.47
C ILE A 61 -0.58 26.75 -5.57
N GLY A 62 -1.33 27.25 -4.58
CA GLY A 62 -1.66 28.67 -4.48
C GLY A 62 -0.44 29.55 -4.20
N ASN A 63 -0.52 30.83 -4.55
CA ASN A 63 0.50 31.82 -4.19
C ASN A 63 -0.19 33.11 -3.69
N PRO A 64 -0.20 33.39 -2.37
CA PRO A 64 0.51 32.64 -1.33
C PRO A 64 -0.11 31.25 -1.06
N HIS A 65 0.76 30.28 -0.73
CA HIS A 65 0.35 28.97 -0.21
C HIS A 65 0.23 29.07 1.31
N ILE A 66 -0.93 28.71 1.86
CA ILE A 66 -1.20 28.86 3.28
C ILE A 66 -1.12 27.50 3.98
N VAL A 67 -0.24 27.40 4.98
CA VAL A 67 0.01 26.18 5.73
C VAL A 67 -0.47 26.37 7.18
N TYR A 68 -1.51 25.63 7.56
CA TYR A 68 -2.01 25.58 8.94
C TYR A 68 -1.58 24.31 9.68
N ASN A 69 -1.20 23.26 8.94
CA ASN A 69 -0.75 22.00 9.50
C ASN A 69 0.65 21.70 8.95
N PRO A 70 1.71 21.93 9.75
CA PRO A 70 3.09 21.77 9.28
C PRO A 70 3.45 20.31 8.97
N GLU A 71 2.83 19.34 9.65
CA GLU A 71 3.03 17.92 9.35
C GLU A 71 2.43 17.57 7.99
N HIS A 72 1.24 18.07 7.69
CA HIS A 72 0.61 17.87 6.39
C HIS A 72 1.42 18.53 5.26
N GLU A 73 1.94 19.73 5.47
CA GLU A 73 2.80 20.39 4.48
C GLU A 73 4.09 19.60 4.26
N PHE A 74 4.77 19.18 5.34
CA PHE A 74 5.92 18.28 5.26
C PHE A 74 5.58 17.04 4.44
N MET A 75 4.48 16.35 4.75
CA MET A 75 4.03 15.18 4.02
C MET A 75 3.78 15.48 2.54
N SER A 76 3.09 16.58 2.20
CA SER A 76 2.75 16.92 0.82
C SER A 76 3.96 17.24 -0.04
N LEU A 77 5.00 17.86 0.54
CA LEU A 77 6.28 18.12 -0.14
C LEU A 77 7.10 16.85 -0.37
N HIS A 78 6.84 15.81 0.43
CA HIS A 78 7.53 14.53 0.38
C HIS A 78 6.69 13.44 -0.28
N GLU A 79 5.45 13.74 -0.66
CA GLU A 79 4.49 12.78 -1.21
C GLU A 79 5.00 12.12 -2.50
N ASN A 80 5.86 12.84 -3.22
CA ASN A 80 6.52 12.46 -4.47
C ASN A 80 8.02 12.20 -4.35
N ARG A 81 8.60 12.07 -3.13
CA ARG A 81 9.90 11.38 -2.98
C ARG A 81 9.67 9.88 -3.22
N VAL A 82 9.36 9.54 -4.47
CA VAL A 82 9.42 8.17 -4.97
C VAL A 82 10.89 7.82 -4.92
N LEU A 83 11.33 7.20 -3.82
CA LEU A 83 12.59 6.47 -3.86
C LEU A 83 12.56 5.60 -5.11
N ALA A 84 13.62 5.66 -5.92
CA ALA A 84 13.78 4.72 -7.00
C ALA A 84 13.73 3.31 -6.38
N ILE A 85 12.64 2.57 -6.65
CA ILE A 85 12.43 1.26 -6.05
C ILE A 85 13.39 0.28 -6.73
N GLU A 86 14.56 0.10 -6.13
CA GLU A 86 15.53 -0.90 -6.54
C GLU A 86 15.24 -2.23 -5.81
N LYS A 87 14.59 -3.14 -6.54
CA LYS A 87 14.25 -4.46 -6.01
C LYS A 87 15.50 -5.34 -6.00
N SER A 88 15.71 -6.06 -4.90
CA SER A 88 16.78 -7.04 -4.80
C SER A 88 16.62 -8.16 -5.85
N SER A 89 17.72 -8.85 -6.17
CA SER A 89 17.71 -9.95 -7.15
C SER A 89 16.76 -11.09 -6.79
N ASN A 90 16.52 -11.34 -5.49
CA ASN A 90 15.63 -12.37 -4.98
C ASN A 90 14.22 -11.85 -4.59
N HIS A 91 13.89 -10.61 -4.98
CA HIS A 91 12.65 -9.94 -4.56
C HIS A 91 11.37 -10.72 -4.90
N SER A 92 11.36 -11.44 -6.02
CA SER A 92 10.21 -12.26 -6.43
C SER A 92 9.91 -13.39 -5.43
N LYS A 93 10.94 -14.07 -4.91
CA LYS A 93 10.77 -15.11 -3.88
C LYS A 93 10.31 -14.50 -2.57
N ILE A 94 10.96 -13.41 -2.14
CA ILE A 94 10.60 -12.67 -0.92
C ILE A 94 9.14 -12.19 -1.00
N THR A 95 8.69 -11.73 -2.16
CA THR A 95 7.29 -11.33 -2.39
C THR A 95 6.33 -12.51 -2.22
N GLY A 96 6.71 -13.70 -2.68
CA GLY A 96 5.93 -14.93 -2.48
C GLY A 96 5.83 -15.30 -1.01
N ASP A 97 6.99 -15.38 -0.33
CA ASP A 97 7.06 -15.71 1.10
C ASP A 97 6.27 -14.69 1.95
N PHE A 98 6.42 -13.40 1.65
CA PHE A 98 5.67 -12.32 2.29
C PHE A 98 4.16 -12.49 2.09
N ALA A 99 3.71 -12.80 0.87
CA ALA A 99 2.29 -12.98 0.57
C ALA A 99 1.69 -14.15 1.35
N GLU A 100 2.37 -15.31 1.39
CA GLU A 100 1.91 -16.49 2.14
C GLU A 100 1.77 -16.18 3.63
N HIS A 101 2.79 -15.58 4.24
CA HIS A 101 2.75 -15.25 5.67
C HIS A 101 1.71 -14.16 5.98
N THR A 102 1.50 -13.20 5.07
CA THR A 102 0.49 -12.14 5.25
C THR A 102 -0.91 -12.74 5.27
N VAL A 103 -1.23 -13.64 4.32
CA VAL A 103 -2.52 -14.32 4.27
C VAL A 103 -2.70 -15.21 5.50
N LEU A 104 -1.68 -15.97 5.88
CA LEU A 104 -1.69 -16.81 7.07
C LEU A 104 -1.96 -16.00 8.34
N TYR A 105 -1.28 -14.86 8.51
CA TYR A 105 -1.47 -13.96 9.65
C TYR A 105 -2.91 -13.47 9.76
N PHE A 106 -3.49 -12.97 8.66
CA PHE A 106 -4.86 -12.45 8.70
C PHE A 106 -5.90 -13.54 8.96
N LEU A 107 -5.78 -14.70 8.32
CA LEU A 107 -6.68 -15.83 8.58
C LEU A 107 -6.60 -16.25 10.05
N SER A 108 -5.39 -16.41 10.59
CA SER A 108 -5.16 -16.75 12.01
C SER A 108 -5.78 -15.71 12.94
N LYS A 109 -5.50 -14.42 12.69
CA LYS A 109 -6.05 -13.29 13.47
C LYS A 109 -7.58 -13.27 13.49
N TYR A 110 -8.23 -13.69 12.40
CA TYR A 110 -9.69 -13.71 12.28
C TYR A 110 -10.32 -15.09 12.52
N GLY A 111 -9.66 -15.93 13.32
CA GLY A 111 -10.28 -17.12 13.89
C GLY A 111 -10.25 -18.36 13.00
N TYR A 112 -9.36 -18.40 12.00
CA TYR A 112 -9.05 -19.63 11.29
C TYR A 112 -7.90 -20.36 11.98
N GLU A 113 -8.00 -21.68 12.07
CA GLU A 113 -6.84 -22.55 12.22
C GLU A 113 -6.24 -22.76 10.83
N CYS A 114 -4.95 -22.47 10.66
CA CYS A 114 -4.31 -22.50 9.37
C CYS A 114 -2.87 -22.98 9.44
N ALA A 115 -2.41 -23.61 8.37
CA ALA A 115 -1.05 -24.12 8.23
C ALA A 115 -0.55 -23.92 6.80
N ARG A 116 0.77 -23.76 6.66
CA ARG A 116 1.45 -23.85 5.36
C ARG A 116 1.54 -25.31 4.95
N VAL A 117 1.44 -25.58 3.65
CA VAL A 117 1.52 -26.92 3.09
C VAL A 117 2.66 -26.96 2.07
N ASP A 118 3.57 -27.91 2.24
CA ASP A 118 4.60 -28.21 1.23
C ASP A 118 4.02 -29.20 0.20
N HIS A 119 3.08 -28.72 -0.62
CA HIS A 119 2.46 -29.51 -1.67
C HIS A 119 2.34 -28.70 -2.96
N THR A 120 2.44 -29.36 -4.10
CA THR A 120 2.26 -28.69 -5.39
C THR A 120 0.80 -28.24 -5.54
N GLY A 121 0.58 -26.94 -5.75
CA GLY A 121 -0.71 -26.38 -6.16
C GLY A 121 -1.49 -25.64 -5.08
N ILE A 122 -1.25 -25.88 -3.79
CA ILE A 122 -1.78 -25.06 -2.70
C ILE A 122 -0.65 -24.73 -1.74
N ASP A 123 -0.67 -23.52 -1.21
CA ASP A 123 0.38 -23.02 -0.33
C ASP A 123 -0.09 -23.06 1.14
N LEU A 124 -1.41 -22.89 1.37
CA LEU A 124 -2.02 -22.88 2.70
C LEU A 124 -3.26 -23.78 2.76
N ILE A 125 -3.53 -24.30 3.95
CA ILE A 125 -4.85 -24.80 4.35
C ILE A 125 -5.39 -23.98 5.51
N ALA A 126 -6.69 -23.74 5.53
CA ALA A 126 -7.34 -22.98 6.60
C ALA A 126 -8.75 -23.50 6.90
N LYS A 127 -9.14 -23.55 8.17
CA LYS A 127 -10.49 -23.88 8.62
C LYS A 127 -10.94 -22.92 9.71
N LYS A 128 -12.14 -22.37 9.57
CA LYS A 128 -12.72 -21.46 10.57
C LYS A 128 -13.02 -22.24 11.86
N LYS A 129 -12.56 -21.74 13.01
CA LYS A 129 -12.84 -22.35 14.32
C LYS A 129 -14.34 -22.40 14.56
N ASN A 130 -14.81 -23.49 15.18
CA ASN A 130 -16.22 -23.70 15.54
C ASN A 130 -17.20 -23.60 14.35
N SER A 131 -16.71 -23.80 13.12
CA SER A 131 -17.55 -23.88 11.93
C SER A 131 -17.58 -25.32 11.40
N ASN A 132 -18.76 -25.72 10.92
CA ASN A 132 -18.95 -26.95 10.14
C ASN A 132 -18.56 -26.76 8.66
N GLU A 133 -18.09 -25.57 8.28
CA GLU A 133 -17.56 -25.31 6.95
C GLU A 133 -16.37 -26.22 6.62
N GLN A 134 -16.28 -26.57 5.34
CA GLN A 134 -15.16 -27.33 4.81
C GLN A 134 -13.88 -26.51 4.86
N MET A 135 -12.74 -27.19 4.99
CA MET A 135 -11.42 -26.57 4.94
C MET A 135 -11.20 -25.88 3.60
N LEU A 136 -10.43 -24.80 3.58
CA LEU A 136 -10.01 -24.07 2.39
C LEU A 136 -8.60 -24.53 2.03
N GLY A 137 -8.38 -24.89 0.76
CA GLY A 137 -7.05 -25.07 0.18
C GLY A 137 -6.74 -23.86 -0.70
N ILE A 138 -5.73 -23.08 -0.30
CA ILE A 138 -5.49 -21.75 -0.84
C ILE A 138 -4.17 -21.74 -1.60
N SER A 139 -4.21 -21.39 -2.88
CA SER A 139 -3.00 -20.98 -3.60
C SER A 139 -2.80 -19.47 -3.54
N VAL A 140 -1.62 -19.04 -3.11
CA VAL A 140 -1.24 -17.65 -2.90
C VAL A 140 -0.46 -17.14 -4.11
N LYS A 141 -0.81 -15.94 -4.57
CA LYS A 141 -0.12 -15.21 -5.64
C LYS A 141 0.27 -13.82 -5.14
N GLY A 142 1.54 -13.69 -4.75
CA GLY A 142 2.16 -12.41 -4.45
C GLY A 142 2.62 -11.67 -5.71
N LYS A 143 2.30 -10.38 -5.81
CA LYS A 143 2.80 -9.47 -6.85
C LYS A 143 3.19 -8.13 -6.27
N SER A 144 4.48 -7.81 -6.32
CA SER A 144 4.99 -6.46 -6.09
C SER A 144 5.12 -5.74 -7.43
N ARG A 145 4.23 -4.79 -7.68
CA ARG A 145 4.15 -4.09 -8.97
C ARG A 145 5.24 -3.01 -9.08
N ARG A 146 5.48 -2.60 -10.32
CA ARG A 146 6.30 -1.42 -10.62
C ARG A 146 5.37 -0.23 -10.84
N PRO A 147 5.85 1.00 -10.67
CA PRO A 147 5.10 2.19 -11.06
C PRO A 147 4.50 2.05 -12.47
N GLY A 148 3.21 2.36 -12.61
CA GLY A 148 2.43 2.26 -13.86
C GLY A 148 1.91 0.85 -14.19
N ARG A 149 2.13 -0.15 -13.31
CA ARG A 149 1.62 -1.54 -13.47
C ARG A 149 0.76 -1.99 -12.30
N GLU A 150 0.30 -1.07 -11.48
CA GLU A 150 -0.51 -1.28 -10.27
C GLU A 150 -1.80 -2.06 -10.59
N THR A 151 -2.46 -1.70 -11.69
CA THR A 151 -3.75 -2.27 -12.12
C THR A 151 -3.60 -3.48 -13.04
N SER A 152 -2.37 -3.95 -13.27
CA SER A 152 -2.12 -5.04 -14.21
C SER A 152 -2.75 -6.34 -13.72
N THR A 153 -3.44 -7.02 -14.63
CA THR A 153 -4.09 -8.32 -14.39
C THR A 153 -3.09 -9.37 -13.93
N ILE A 154 -3.55 -10.28 -13.07
CA ILE A 154 -2.84 -11.50 -12.69
C ILE A 154 -3.42 -12.64 -13.52
N THR A 155 -2.57 -13.32 -14.30
CA THR A 155 -2.95 -14.49 -15.08
C THR A 155 -2.58 -15.76 -14.32
N ILE A 156 -3.48 -16.73 -14.30
CA ILE A 156 -3.23 -18.07 -13.77
C ILE A 156 -3.46 -19.08 -14.88
N ASP A 157 -2.45 -19.90 -15.16
CA ASP A 157 -2.53 -20.90 -16.21
C ASP A 157 -3.43 -22.08 -15.81
N GLU A 158 -4.08 -22.69 -16.80
CA GLU A 158 -4.97 -23.85 -16.61
C GLU A 158 -4.26 -25.01 -15.89
N SER A 159 -2.99 -25.28 -16.20
CA SER A 159 -2.22 -26.33 -15.52
C SER A 159 -2.06 -26.08 -14.03
N HIS A 160 -1.98 -24.81 -13.62
CA HIS A 160 -1.92 -24.44 -12.21
C HIS A 160 -3.29 -24.60 -11.54
N VAL A 161 -4.37 -24.24 -12.24
CA VAL A 161 -5.75 -24.51 -11.77
C VAL A 161 -5.97 -26.00 -11.53
N THR A 162 -5.51 -26.86 -12.44
CA THR A 162 -5.61 -28.31 -12.30
C THR A 162 -4.86 -28.82 -11.06
N LYS A 163 -3.63 -28.32 -10.82
CA LYS A 163 -2.85 -28.66 -9.63
C LYS A 163 -3.56 -28.26 -8.33
N VAL A 164 -4.16 -27.07 -8.30
CA VAL A 164 -4.94 -26.60 -7.13
C VAL A 164 -6.12 -27.53 -6.87
N LYS A 165 -6.88 -27.89 -7.91
CA LYS A 165 -8.03 -28.81 -7.79
C LYS A 165 -7.61 -30.18 -7.27
N GLN A 166 -6.55 -30.77 -7.84
CA GLN A 166 -6.03 -32.08 -7.43
C GLN A 166 -5.53 -32.08 -5.99
N ALA A 167 -4.79 -31.04 -5.59
CA ALA A 167 -4.37 -30.88 -4.21
C ALA A 167 -5.58 -30.75 -3.27
N CYS A 168 -6.57 -29.95 -3.65
CA CYS A 168 -7.77 -29.76 -2.84
C CYS A 168 -8.60 -31.04 -2.68
N GLU A 169 -8.71 -31.85 -3.73
CA GLU A 169 -9.32 -33.17 -3.65
C GLU A 169 -8.57 -34.09 -2.68
N HIS A 170 -7.23 -34.12 -2.77
CA HIS A 170 -6.38 -34.93 -1.89
C HIS A 170 -6.49 -34.54 -0.40
N PHE A 171 -6.54 -33.23 -0.12
CA PHE A 171 -6.67 -32.70 1.25
C PHE A 171 -8.13 -32.53 1.71
N ASN A 172 -9.11 -32.94 0.89
CA ASN A 172 -10.54 -32.76 1.16
C ASN A 172 -10.92 -31.32 1.54
N CYS A 173 -10.40 -30.34 0.80
CA CYS A 173 -10.65 -28.92 1.00
C CYS A 173 -11.23 -28.26 -0.26
N LEU A 174 -11.78 -27.06 -0.11
CA LEU A 174 -12.34 -26.26 -1.21
C LEU A 174 -11.23 -25.42 -1.87
N PRO A 175 -11.21 -25.31 -3.21
CA PRO A 175 -10.18 -24.57 -3.93
C PRO A 175 -10.38 -23.05 -3.86
N TYR A 176 -9.38 -22.36 -3.31
CA TYR A 176 -9.35 -20.91 -3.17
C TYR A 176 -8.03 -20.35 -3.73
N PHE A 177 -8.07 -19.07 -4.09
CA PHE A 177 -6.88 -18.28 -4.38
C PHE A 177 -6.82 -17.09 -3.45
N ALA A 178 -5.60 -16.75 -3.03
CA ALA A 178 -5.29 -15.49 -2.40
C ALA A 178 -4.37 -14.65 -3.30
N PHE A 179 -4.73 -13.39 -3.54
CA PHE A 179 -3.92 -12.45 -4.30
C PHE A 179 -3.42 -11.36 -3.37
N VAL A 180 -2.10 -11.24 -3.20
CA VAL A 180 -1.47 -10.17 -2.42
C VAL A 180 -0.74 -9.26 -3.39
N VAL A 181 -1.23 -8.04 -3.55
CA VAL A 181 -0.75 -7.10 -4.56
C VAL A 181 -0.26 -5.84 -3.89
N ASP A 182 1.06 -5.71 -3.84
CA ASP A 182 1.75 -4.46 -3.53
C ASP A 182 1.71 -3.57 -4.78
N ALA A 183 0.92 -2.50 -4.69
CA ALA A 183 0.53 -1.62 -5.79
C ALA A 183 0.76 -0.15 -5.43
N GLY A 184 2.01 0.19 -5.09
CA GLY A 184 2.41 1.59 -4.85
C GLY A 184 2.40 1.94 -3.37
N LYS A 185 1.38 2.67 -2.89
CA LYS A 185 1.25 3.06 -1.46
C LYS A 185 0.33 2.13 -0.66
N GLU A 186 -0.23 1.13 -1.32
CA GLU A 186 -1.16 0.18 -0.73
C GLU A 186 -0.84 -1.26 -1.13
N ILE A 187 -1.14 -2.18 -0.22
CA ILE A 187 -1.13 -3.62 -0.47
C ILE A 187 -2.58 -4.11 -0.38
N ASN A 188 -3.12 -4.56 -1.50
CA ASN A 188 -4.45 -5.14 -1.57
C ASN A 188 -4.36 -6.67 -1.49
N ILE A 189 -5.17 -7.26 -0.62
CA ILE A 189 -5.25 -8.70 -0.41
C ILE A 189 -6.68 -9.15 -0.73
N PHE A 190 -6.81 -10.15 -1.57
CA PHE A 190 -8.09 -10.76 -1.93
C PHE A 190 -8.04 -12.25 -1.66
N ILE A 191 -9.04 -12.82 -1.00
CA ILE A 191 -9.23 -14.27 -0.88
C ILE A 191 -10.59 -14.62 -1.48
N VAL A 192 -10.59 -15.53 -2.46
CA VAL A 192 -11.78 -15.83 -3.28
C VAL A 192 -11.75 -17.27 -3.75
N SER A 193 -12.93 -17.90 -3.85
CA SER A 193 -13.05 -19.28 -4.34
C SER A 193 -12.73 -19.36 -5.84
N LEU A 194 -12.17 -20.49 -6.29
CA LEU A 194 -11.92 -20.72 -7.71
C LEU A 194 -13.22 -20.62 -8.54
N ASP A 195 -14.33 -21.14 -8.03
CA ASP A 195 -15.63 -21.08 -8.72
C ASP A 195 -16.09 -19.63 -8.92
N LYS A 196 -15.88 -18.77 -7.92
CA LYS A 196 -16.20 -17.34 -8.05
C LYS A 196 -15.31 -16.67 -9.10
N ILE A 197 -14.01 -16.96 -9.12
CA ILE A 197 -13.10 -16.44 -10.17
C ILE A 197 -13.60 -16.85 -11.55
N LEU A 198 -13.96 -18.12 -11.75
CA LEU A 198 -14.45 -18.64 -13.03
C LEU A 198 -15.78 -18.00 -13.46
N LYS A 199 -16.68 -17.72 -12.52
CA LYS A 199 -17.94 -16.99 -12.79
C LYS A 199 -17.69 -15.54 -13.22
N MET A 200 -16.78 -14.84 -12.52
CA MET A 200 -16.48 -13.43 -12.81
C MET A 200 -15.64 -13.24 -14.08
N PHE A 201 -14.71 -14.16 -14.31
CA PHE A 201 -13.78 -14.14 -15.43
C PHE A 201 -13.79 -15.50 -16.13
N PRO A 202 -14.84 -15.82 -16.91
CA PRO A 202 -14.90 -17.06 -17.66
C PRO A 202 -13.65 -17.20 -18.54
N PRO A 203 -13.00 -18.38 -18.54
CA PRO A 203 -11.77 -18.60 -19.28
C PRO A 203 -12.02 -18.37 -20.78
N LYS A 204 -11.30 -17.42 -21.36
CA LYS A 204 -11.33 -17.17 -22.82
C LYS A 204 -10.25 -17.97 -23.57
N ARG A 205 -9.28 -18.54 -22.84
CA ARG A 205 -8.13 -19.34 -23.31
C ARG A 205 -7.75 -20.36 -22.21
N LYS A 206 -6.60 -21.02 -22.33
CA LYS A 206 -5.99 -21.90 -21.31
C LYS A 206 -5.49 -21.17 -20.05
N SER A 207 -6.12 -20.06 -19.68
CA SER A 207 -5.80 -19.30 -18.48
C SER A 207 -7.01 -18.54 -17.96
N ILE A 208 -7.02 -18.35 -16.65
CA ILE A 208 -7.98 -17.50 -15.92
C ILE A 208 -7.27 -16.20 -15.53
N SER A 209 -8.05 -15.13 -15.37
CA SER A 209 -7.54 -13.79 -15.09
C SER A 209 -8.17 -13.22 -13.83
N TRP A 210 -7.36 -12.56 -13.02
CA TRP A 210 -7.81 -11.70 -11.92
C TRP A 210 -7.46 -10.25 -12.24
N SER A 211 -8.46 -9.45 -12.56
CA SER A 211 -8.27 -8.12 -13.14
C SER A 211 -8.33 -7.03 -12.06
N LEU A 212 -7.27 -6.24 -11.96
CA LEU A 212 -7.11 -5.20 -10.93
C LEU A 212 -7.42 -3.80 -11.46
N THR A 213 -8.32 -3.70 -12.45
CA THR A 213 -8.79 -2.38 -12.90
C THR A 213 -9.62 -1.71 -11.82
N PRO A 214 -9.66 -0.37 -11.71
CA PRO A 214 -10.47 0.32 -10.71
C PRO A 214 -11.93 -0.13 -10.69
N LYS A 215 -12.51 -0.34 -11.88
CA LYS A 215 -13.88 -0.87 -12.04
C LYS A 215 -14.06 -2.26 -11.41
N ASN A 216 -13.08 -3.15 -11.53
CA ASN A 216 -13.19 -4.48 -10.94
C ASN A 216 -12.90 -4.45 -9.43
N ILE A 217 -11.96 -3.62 -8.97
CA ILE A 217 -11.72 -3.41 -7.54
C ILE A 217 -13.00 -2.95 -6.84
N GLN A 218 -13.69 -1.95 -7.40
CA GLN A 218 -14.97 -1.47 -6.85
C GLN A 218 -16.04 -2.57 -6.77
N LYS A 219 -16.05 -3.50 -7.75
CA LYS A 219 -16.96 -4.66 -7.69
C LYS A 219 -16.56 -5.62 -6.57
N TYR A 220 -15.26 -5.86 -6.38
CA TYR A 220 -14.77 -6.73 -5.31
C TYR A 220 -15.12 -6.19 -3.93
N GLU A 221 -15.03 -4.87 -3.74
CA GLU A 221 -15.39 -4.19 -2.48
C GLU A 221 -16.87 -4.38 -2.10
N GLN A 222 -17.73 -4.64 -3.08
CA GLN A 222 -19.18 -4.82 -2.90
C GLN A 222 -19.61 -6.29 -2.84
N ASP A 223 -18.68 -7.23 -3.03
CA ASP A 223 -18.98 -8.65 -3.16
C ASP A 223 -18.63 -9.41 -1.88
N SER A 224 -19.64 -9.85 -1.14
CA SER A 224 -19.46 -10.54 0.15
C SER A 224 -18.82 -11.92 0.04
N GLU A 225 -18.72 -12.51 -1.16
CA GLU A 225 -17.99 -13.76 -1.39
C GLU A 225 -16.48 -13.56 -1.55
N ILE A 226 -16.01 -12.31 -1.57
CA ILE A 226 -14.59 -11.96 -1.68
C ILE A 226 -14.16 -11.34 -0.35
N LEU A 227 -13.27 -12.01 0.37
CA LEU A 227 -12.61 -11.37 1.50
C LEU A 227 -11.55 -10.40 0.95
N MET A 228 -11.69 -9.13 1.31
CA MET A 228 -10.76 -8.08 0.89
C MET A 228 -10.13 -7.40 2.11
N ILE A 229 -8.81 -7.25 2.09
CA ILE A 229 -8.04 -6.53 3.11
C ILE A 229 -7.13 -5.53 2.39
N ARG A 230 -7.13 -4.28 2.85
CA ARG A 230 -6.23 -3.24 2.35
C ARG A 230 -5.28 -2.79 3.45
N LEU A 231 -3.99 -2.80 3.14
CA LEU A 231 -2.94 -2.25 3.99
C LEU A 231 -2.43 -0.97 3.36
N ASN A 232 -2.47 0.12 4.10
CA ASN A 232 -1.81 1.36 3.73
C ASN A 232 -0.53 1.47 4.55
N TYR A 233 0.57 1.84 3.91
CA TYR A 233 1.83 2.06 4.60
C TYR A 233 2.45 3.39 4.20
N GLN A 234 3.23 3.95 5.12
CA GLN A 234 4.01 5.16 4.91
C GLN A 234 5.38 4.99 5.55
N PHE A 235 6.41 5.46 4.86
CA PHE A 235 7.75 5.52 5.42
C PHE A 235 7.86 6.79 6.27
N MET A 236 7.96 6.62 7.59
CA MET A 236 8.17 7.75 8.51
C MET A 236 9.59 8.28 8.45
N ARG A 237 10.56 7.38 8.27
CA ARG A 237 11.99 7.66 8.07
C ARG A 237 12.58 6.56 7.20
N LEU A 238 13.50 6.92 6.32
CA LEU A 238 14.26 5.99 5.50
C LEU A 238 15.71 6.02 5.96
N TRP A 239 16.38 4.87 5.92
CA TRP A 239 17.81 4.83 6.13
C TRP A 239 18.50 5.42 4.90
N SER A 240 19.41 6.37 5.14
CA SER A 240 20.32 6.95 4.15
C SER A 240 21.53 6.06 3.96
#